data_AF-A0A6G3Z6I3-F1
#
_entry.id   AF-A0A6G3Z6I3-F1
#
_cell.length_a   1.000
_cell.length_b   1.000
_cell.length_c   1.000
_cell.angle_alpha   90.00
_cell.angle_beta   90.00
_cell.angle_gamma   90.00
#
_symmetry.space_group_name_H-M   'P 1'
#
loop_
_entity.id
_entity.type
_entity.pdbx_description
1 polymer ?
#
loop_
_entity_poly.entity_id
_entity_poly.type
_entity_poly.pdbx_seq_one_letter_code
_entity_poly.pdbx_strand_id
1 'polypeptide(L)'
;MLTLPSPHAASQKMDSSVQSIKLLTQRESYTNCRIYIPDEADRMPAISVESKFYGFFRALSDPAQTLRWLFKLTQRGDQVAVTSTKKRYVIWVYEPDGSLVKSNAKKAPNTITPAFGPADCWVIHDKQPGYRVCSLKVPDLPDTISGIAQGQKLYSLYRRENDAANTFKLAARLCQRGDEVVIVVSSASYAICISEPGATIIA
;
A
#
# COMPACT_ATOMS: atom_id res chain seq x y z
N MET A 1 36.21 37.87 -6.71
CA MET A 1 35.55 36.74 -6.03
C MET A 1 34.26 36.45 -6.77
N LEU A 2 34.22 35.38 -7.56
CA LEU A 2 33.05 34.94 -8.31
C LEU A 2 32.49 33.70 -7.58
N THR A 3 31.31 33.82 -6.99
CA THR A 3 30.56 32.71 -6.40
C THR A 3 29.80 31.97 -7.48
N LEU A 4 30.17 30.71 -7.72
CA LEU A 4 29.43 29.76 -8.54
C LEU A 4 28.08 29.42 -7.86
N PRO A 5 26.96 29.36 -8.60
CA PRO A 5 25.73 28.82 -8.06
C PRO A 5 25.82 27.29 -7.92
N SER A 6 25.38 26.81 -6.76
CA SER A 6 25.31 25.39 -6.39
C SER A 6 24.33 24.61 -7.30
N PRO A 7 24.67 23.40 -7.81
CA PRO A 7 23.88 22.69 -8.81
C PRO A 7 22.75 21.80 -8.22
N HIS A 8 22.24 22.08 -7.02
CA HIS A 8 21.18 21.26 -6.40
C HIS A 8 19.74 21.73 -6.68
N ALA A 9 19.50 22.32 -7.85
CA ALA A 9 18.16 22.64 -8.31
C ALA A 9 17.97 22.25 -9.78
N ALA A 10 17.89 20.96 -10.06
CA ALA A 10 17.21 20.47 -11.26
C ALA A 10 16.81 18.99 -11.13
N SER A 11 15.51 18.77 -11.39
CA SER A 11 14.99 17.57 -12.05
C SER A 11 14.59 16.39 -11.16
N GLN A 12 13.45 16.51 -10.52
CA GLN A 12 12.44 15.44 -10.60
C GLN A 12 11.10 16.09 -10.95
N LYS A 13 10.76 16.10 -12.25
CA LYS A 13 9.35 16.09 -12.63
C LYS A 13 8.78 14.79 -12.07
N MET A 14 8.09 14.89 -10.93
CA MET A 14 7.34 13.76 -10.36
C MET A 14 6.28 13.36 -11.39
N ASP A 15 6.58 12.31 -12.14
CA ASP A 15 5.53 11.41 -12.59
C ASP A 15 4.88 10.89 -11.30
N SER A 16 3.71 11.42 -10.95
CA SER A 16 3.08 11.17 -9.64
C SER A 16 2.48 9.76 -9.61
N SER A 17 3.33 8.74 -9.70
CA SER A 17 2.94 7.35 -9.58
C SER A 17 2.61 7.06 -8.12
N VAL A 18 1.32 6.85 -7.83
CA VAL A 18 0.86 6.42 -6.50
C VAL A 18 1.53 5.09 -6.16
N GLN A 19 2.21 5.04 -5.01
CA GLN A 19 2.83 3.80 -4.53
C GLN A 19 1.80 2.81 -4.00
N SER A 20 2.11 1.51 -4.12
CA SER A 20 1.35 0.46 -3.48
C SER A 20 1.62 0.40 -1.97
N ILE A 21 0.68 -0.20 -1.26
CA ILE A 21 0.78 -0.52 0.16
C ILE A 21 0.71 -2.03 0.37
N LYS A 22 1.29 -2.49 1.48
CA LYS A 22 1.14 -3.86 1.97
C LYS A 22 0.12 -3.91 3.11
N LEU A 23 -0.96 -4.69 2.94
CA LEU A 23 -1.94 -4.95 4.00
C LEU A 23 -1.57 -6.24 4.76
N LEU A 24 -1.00 -6.09 5.95
CA LEU A 24 -0.42 -7.16 6.76
C LEU A 24 -1.36 -7.57 7.89
N THR A 25 -2.34 -8.42 7.58
CA THR A 25 -3.35 -8.90 8.54
C THR A 25 -2.96 -10.22 9.23
N GLN A 26 -2.01 -10.97 8.70
CA GLN A 26 -1.45 -12.17 9.33
C GLN A 26 -0.17 -11.83 10.08
N ARG A 27 0.02 -12.42 11.27
CA ARG A 27 1.19 -12.12 12.11
C ARG A 27 2.46 -12.65 11.47
N GLU A 28 2.36 -13.72 10.71
CA GLU A 28 3.44 -14.45 10.05
C GLU A 28 4.01 -13.66 8.86
N SER A 29 3.24 -12.71 8.31
CA SER A 29 3.65 -11.88 7.16
C SER A 29 4.71 -10.82 7.50
N TYR A 30 5.10 -10.67 8.76
CA TYR A 30 6.11 -9.70 9.18
C TYR A 30 6.83 -10.11 10.46
N THR A 31 8.00 -9.53 10.71
CA THR A 31 8.68 -9.68 12.00
C THR A 31 8.92 -8.32 12.65
N ASN A 32 8.45 -8.15 13.88
CA ASN A 32 8.78 -6.99 14.71
C ASN A 32 10.29 -6.96 14.96
N CYS A 33 10.89 -5.79 14.79
CA CYS A 33 12.30 -5.56 15.03
C CYS A 33 12.54 -4.13 15.54
N ARG A 34 13.81 -3.78 15.73
CA ARG A 34 14.24 -2.40 15.92
C ARG A 34 15.31 -2.10 14.91
N ILE A 35 15.25 -0.91 14.33
CA ILE A 35 16.23 -0.43 13.37
C ILE A 35 16.97 0.81 13.89
N TYR A 36 18.14 1.02 13.33
CA TYR A 36 18.85 2.29 13.34
C TYR A 36 18.65 2.95 11.97
N ILE A 37 18.35 4.25 11.98
CA ILE A 37 18.32 5.10 10.78
C ILE A 37 19.46 6.10 10.95
N PRO A 38 20.32 6.31 9.93
CA PRO A 38 21.31 7.36 9.96
C PRO A 38 20.67 8.71 10.33
N ASP A 39 21.40 9.53 11.09
CA ASP A 39 20.96 10.86 11.55
C ASP A 39 19.83 10.87 12.61
N GLU A 40 19.24 9.73 12.96
CA GLU A 40 18.40 9.59 14.14
C GLU A 40 19.20 9.06 15.34
N ALA A 41 19.08 9.73 16.48
CA ALA A 41 19.82 9.37 17.70
C ALA A 41 19.31 8.07 18.32
N ASP A 42 18.03 7.75 18.14
CA ASP A 42 17.35 6.67 18.84
C ASP A 42 16.97 5.50 17.93
N ARG A 43 16.84 4.31 18.55
CA ARG A 43 16.40 3.09 17.87
C ARG A 43 14.90 3.15 17.63
N MET A 44 14.48 2.97 16.38
CA MET A 44 13.07 3.04 16.01
C MET A 44 12.40 1.64 16.07
N PRO A 45 11.18 1.51 16.63
CA PRO A 45 10.35 0.34 16.42
C PRO A 45 10.06 0.14 14.93
N ALA A 46 10.22 -1.09 14.43
CA ALA A 46 10.04 -1.39 13.02
C ALA A 46 9.46 -2.78 12.80
N ILE A 47 9.08 -3.04 11.55
CA ILE A 47 8.77 -4.38 11.06
C ILE A 47 9.65 -4.71 9.85
N SER A 48 9.99 -5.99 9.71
CA SER A 48 10.64 -6.56 8.54
C SER A 48 9.58 -7.27 7.69
N VAL A 49 9.51 -6.93 6.41
CA VAL A 49 8.57 -7.48 5.41
C VAL A 49 9.36 -7.66 4.11
N GLU A 50 9.40 -8.87 3.56
CA GLU A 50 10.10 -9.15 2.29
C GLU A 50 11.55 -8.60 2.26
N SER A 51 12.29 -8.77 3.37
CA SER A 51 13.66 -8.25 3.56
C SER A 51 13.81 -6.72 3.52
N LYS A 52 12.71 -5.96 3.56
CA LYS A 52 12.69 -4.51 3.73
C LYS A 52 12.30 -4.14 5.17
N PHE A 53 12.82 -3.02 5.65
CA PHE A 53 12.46 -2.46 6.95
C PHE A 53 11.44 -1.35 6.81
N TYR A 54 10.40 -1.40 7.62
CA TYR A 54 9.40 -0.35 7.72
C TYR A 54 9.38 0.18 9.15
N GLY A 55 9.71 1.46 9.33
CA GLY A 55 9.72 2.18 10.60
C GLY A 55 8.31 2.51 11.06
N PHE A 56 8.10 2.56 12.37
CA PHE A 56 6.82 2.97 12.94
C PHE A 56 6.53 4.43 12.61
N PHE A 57 5.41 4.67 11.92
CA PHE A 57 4.96 6.04 11.63
C PHE A 57 3.85 6.47 12.58
N ARG A 58 2.77 5.69 12.67
CA ARG A 58 1.60 6.05 13.51
C ARG A 58 0.67 4.88 13.77
N ALA A 59 0.00 4.91 14.92
CA ALA A 59 -1.16 4.07 15.21
C ALA A 59 -2.46 4.89 15.24
N LEU A 60 -3.50 4.39 14.57
CA LEU A 60 -4.80 5.05 14.41
C LEU A 60 -5.92 4.09 14.77
N SER A 61 -6.93 4.57 15.50
CA SER A 61 -8.14 3.78 15.80
C SER A 61 -9.22 3.95 14.73
N ASP A 62 -9.23 5.08 14.02
CA ASP A 62 -10.20 5.38 12.95
C ASP A 62 -9.70 4.81 11.60
N PRO A 63 -10.41 3.82 11.00
CA PRO A 63 -10.04 3.31 9.69
C PRO A 63 -10.18 4.35 8.57
N ALA A 64 -11.18 5.24 8.62
CA ALA A 64 -11.33 6.28 7.59
C ALA A 64 -10.15 7.26 7.65
N GLN A 65 -9.71 7.63 8.85
CA GLN A 65 -8.49 8.42 9.02
C GLN A 65 -7.25 7.68 8.53
N THR A 66 -7.20 6.36 8.72
CA THR A 66 -6.09 5.54 8.23
C THR A 66 -6.01 5.60 6.70
N LEU A 67 -7.11 5.40 5.97
CA LEU A 67 -7.13 5.52 4.50
C LEU A 67 -6.68 6.91 4.02
N ARG A 68 -7.10 7.99 4.71
CA ARG A 68 -6.64 9.36 4.40
C ARG A 68 -5.13 9.52 4.56
N TRP A 69 -4.52 8.88 5.55
CA TRP A 69 -3.06 8.91 5.72
C TRP A 69 -2.34 8.09 4.66
N LEU A 70 -2.86 6.90 4.32
CA LEU A 70 -2.27 6.05 3.29
C LEU A 70 -2.21 6.77 1.95
N PHE A 71 -3.32 7.40 1.55
CA PHE A 71 -3.34 8.20 0.33
C PHE A 71 -2.30 9.31 0.31
N LYS A 72 -2.17 10.09 1.40
CA LYS A 72 -1.19 11.18 1.48
C LYS A 72 0.25 10.67 1.34
N LEU A 73 0.56 9.56 2.00
CA LEU A 73 1.90 8.96 1.96
C LEU A 73 2.20 8.38 0.57
N THR A 74 1.27 7.61 0.00
CA THR A 74 1.48 6.98 -1.32
C THR A 74 1.55 7.99 -2.45
N GLN A 75 0.83 9.12 -2.36
CA GLN A 75 0.96 10.23 -3.31
C GLN A 75 2.31 10.93 -3.23
N ARG A 76 2.90 11.02 -2.04
CA ARG A 76 4.24 11.58 -1.85
C ARG A 76 5.34 10.65 -2.38
N GLY A 77 5.00 9.40 -2.68
CA GLY A 77 5.96 8.40 -3.13
C GLY A 77 6.45 7.46 -2.02
N ASP A 78 5.84 7.48 -0.84
CA ASP A 78 6.23 6.59 0.25
C ASP A 78 5.72 5.16 0.01
N GLN A 79 6.57 4.17 0.23
CA GLN A 79 6.15 2.77 0.37
C GLN A 79 5.65 2.53 1.78
N VAL A 80 4.47 1.95 1.91
CA VAL A 80 3.77 1.84 3.20
C VAL A 80 3.33 0.41 3.46
N ALA A 81 3.51 -0.04 4.70
CA ALA A 81 2.88 -1.25 5.21
C ALA A 81 1.86 -0.90 6.29
N VAL A 82 0.79 -1.68 6.39
CA VAL A 82 -0.25 -1.49 7.40
C VAL A 82 -0.47 -2.81 8.11
N THR A 83 -0.30 -2.80 9.43
CA THR A 83 -0.75 -3.92 10.27
C THR A 83 -2.05 -3.54 10.96
N SER A 84 -2.93 -4.52 11.17
CA SER A 84 -4.16 -4.31 11.93
C SER A 84 -4.16 -5.14 13.21
N THR A 85 -4.53 -4.52 14.32
CA THR A 85 -4.91 -5.20 15.56
C THR A 85 -6.42 -5.10 15.75
N LYS A 86 -6.99 -5.81 16.74
CA LYS A 86 -8.42 -5.70 17.08
C LYS A 86 -8.89 -4.26 17.37
N LYS A 87 -7.98 -3.34 17.71
CA LYS A 87 -8.32 -1.99 18.18
C LYS A 87 -7.79 -0.85 17.30
N ARG A 88 -6.76 -1.10 16.49
CA ARG A 88 -5.99 -0.05 15.80
C ARG A 88 -5.35 -0.56 14.53
N TYR A 89 -5.16 0.35 13.58
CA TYR A 89 -4.31 0.22 12.42
C TYR A 89 -2.96 0.88 12.72
N VAL A 90 -1.88 0.21 12.38
CA VAL A 90 -0.52 0.76 12.51
C VAL A 90 0.05 0.93 11.12
N ILE A 91 0.46 2.16 10.81
CA ILE A 91 1.11 2.55 9.57
C ILE A 91 2.62 2.48 9.79
N TRP A 92 3.30 1.82 8.87
CA TRP A 92 4.74 1.66 8.83
C TRP A 92 5.25 2.20 7.49
N VAL A 93 6.29 3.03 7.50
CA VAL A 93 6.86 3.64 6.29
C VAL A 93 8.19 2.98 5.98
N TYR A 94 8.47 2.71 4.71
CA TYR A 94 9.72 2.09 4.28
C TYR A 94 10.91 2.98 4.60
N GLU A 95 11.91 2.41 5.27
CA GLU A 95 13.14 3.09 5.66
C GLU A 95 14.32 2.48 4.86
N PRO A 96 14.74 3.08 3.73
CA PRO A 96 15.75 2.51 2.86
C PRO A 96 17.12 2.39 3.54
N ASP A 97 17.43 3.32 4.45
CA ASP A 97 18.70 3.37 5.18
C ASP A 97 18.61 2.64 6.54
N GLY A 98 17.47 2.02 6.84
CA GLY A 98 17.24 1.28 8.07
C GLY A 98 18.15 0.05 8.18
N SER A 99 18.79 -0.14 9.33
CA SER A 99 19.59 -1.33 9.63
C SER A 99 19.19 -1.97 10.95
N LEU A 100 19.21 -3.30 11.03
CA LEU A 100 18.84 -4.00 12.26
C LEU A 100 19.75 -3.62 13.43
N VAL A 101 19.12 -3.28 14.56
CA VAL A 101 19.83 -3.20 15.83
C VAL A 101 20.32 -4.61 16.18
N LYS A 102 21.64 -4.77 16.33
CA LYS A 102 22.25 -6.03 16.77
C LYS A 102 21.64 -6.43 18.13
N SER A 103 20.80 -7.45 18.13
CA SER A 103 20.34 -8.07 19.36
C SER A 103 21.33 -9.17 19.73
N ASN A 104 21.68 -9.31 21.01
CA ASN A 104 22.48 -10.44 21.50
C ASN A 104 21.73 -11.80 21.43
N ALA A 105 20.51 -11.83 20.87
CA ALA A 105 19.72 -13.03 20.72
C ALA A 105 19.94 -13.66 19.34
N LYS A 106 20.48 -14.89 19.34
CA LYS A 106 20.64 -15.77 18.17
C LYS A 106 19.29 -16.29 17.64
N LYS A 107 18.35 -15.42 17.26
CA LYS A 107 17.18 -15.83 16.48
C LYS A 107 17.04 -14.92 15.29
N ALA A 108 17.37 -15.46 14.11
CA ALA A 108 16.97 -14.85 12.86
C ALA A 108 15.45 -14.66 12.87
N PRO A 109 14.93 -13.58 12.26
CA PRO A 109 13.51 -13.38 12.11
C PRO A 109 12.94 -14.55 11.28
N ASN A 110 12.30 -15.51 11.94
CA ASN A 110 11.56 -16.60 11.27
C ASN A 110 10.28 -16.02 10.66
N THR A 111 10.43 -15.26 9.58
CA THR A 111 9.30 -14.88 8.74
C THR A 111 9.13 -16.04 7.76
N ILE A 112 8.08 -16.84 7.96
CA ILE A 112 7.66 -17.76 6.92
C ILE A 112 7.04 -16.87 5.85
N THR A 113 7.71 -16.75 4.70
CA THR A 113 7.11 -16.10 3.54
C THR A 113 5.83 -16.87 3.23
N PRO A 114 4.64 -16.23 3.28
CA PRO A 114 3.42 -16.89 2.89
C PRO A 114 3.59 -17.46 1.48
N ALA A 115 3.04 -18.65 1.21
CA ALA A 115 3.02 -19.20 -0.15
C ALA A 115 2.29 -18.25 -1.13
N PHE A 116 1.39 -17.41 -0.61
CA PHE A 116 0.67 -16.37 -1.32
C PHE A 116 0.55 -15.10 -0.47
N GLY A 117 0.90 -13.96 -1.07
CA GLY A 117 0.61 -12.63 -0.54
C GLY A 117 1.47 -12.12 0.62
N PRO A 118 1.18 -10.89 1.09
CA PRO A 118 0.13 -10.02 0.56
C PRO A 118 0.55 -9.33 -0.74
N ALA A 119 -0.29 -9.48 -1.76
CA ALA A 119 -0.20 -8.74 -3.00
C ALA A 119 -0.36 -7.23 -2.76
N ASP A 120 -0.02 -6.45 -3.77
CA ASP A 120 -0.02 -5.00 -3.70
C ASP A 120 -1.45 -4.44 -3.67
N CYS A 121 -1.63 -3.42 -2.84
CA CYS A 121 -2.86 -2.65 -2.77
C CYS A 121 -2.60 -1.18 -3.10
N TRP A 122 -3.39 -0.56 -3.96
CA TRP A 122 -3.34 0.88 -4.20
C TRP A 122 -4.51 1.57 -3.50
N VAL A 123 -4.25 2.71 -2.87
CA VAL A 123 -5.30 3.57 -2.31
C VAL A 123 -5.31 4.87 -3.10
N ILE A 124 -6.39 5.12 -3.82
CA ILE A 124 -6.54 6.26 -4.72
C ILE A 124 -7.83 7.02 -4.42
N HIS A 125 -7.95 8.25 -4.90
CA HIS A 125 -9.24 8.94 -4.98
C HIS A 125 -9.95 8.66 -6.30
N ASP A 126 -11.27 8.87 -6.33
CA ASP A 126 -12.12 8.74 -7.51
C ASP A 126 -11.67 9.57 -8.72
N LYS A 127 -10.98 10.70 -8.49
CA LYS A 127 -10.41 11.58 -9.51
C LYS A 127 -8.90 11.46 -9.65
N GLN A 128 -8.30 10.35 -9.20
CA GLN A 128 -6.86 10.15 -9.30
C GLN A 128 -6.41 10.16 -10.76
N PRO A 129 -5.48 11.06 -11.16
CA PRO A 129 -4.92 11.05 -12.50
C PRO A 129 -4.32 9.69 -12.88
N GLY A 130 -4.52 9.29 -14.14
CA GLY A 130 -4.06 8.00 -14.67
C GLY A 130 -5.03 6.84 -14.46
N TYR A 131 -6.07 7.01 -13.65
CA TYR A 131 -7.17 6.05 -13.53
C TYR A 131 -8.41 6.58 -14.26
N ARG A 132 -9.05 5.71 -15.05
CA ARG A 132 -10.33 6.02 -15.72
C ARG A 132 -11.37 4.95 -15.43
N VAL A 133 -12.61 5.36 -15.23
CA VAL A 133 -13.75 4.44 -15.15
C VAL A 133 -14.03 3.86 -16.55
N CYS A 134 -14.35 2.58 -16.62
CA CYS A 134 -14.68 1.89 -17.87
C CYS A 134 -15.64 0.71 -17.65
N SER A 135 -16.20 0.20 -18.75
CA SER A 135 -16.93 -1.07 -18.80
C SER A 135 -15.98 -2.17 -19.28
N LEU A 136 -15.98 -3.31 -18.60
CA LEU A 136 -15.04 -4.42 -18.84
C LEU A 136 -15.80 -5.68 -19.26
N LYS A 137 -15.23 -6.43 -20.22
CA LYS A 137 -15.49 -7.86 -20.40
C LYS A 137 -14.43 -8.64 -19.67
N VAL A 138 -14.82 -9.44 -18.68
CA VAL A 138 -13.95 -10.40 -18.02
C VAL A 138 -14.22 -11.78 -18.64
N PRO A 139 -13.18 -12.58 -18.98
CA PRO A 139 -13.35 -13.87 -19.66
C PRO A 139 -14.34 -14.82 -18.97
N ASP A 140 -14.29 -14.86 -17.64
CA ASP A 140 -15.07 -15.80 -16.83
C ASP A 140 -16.46 -15.27 -16.43
N LEU A 141 -16.81 -14.05 -16.84
CA LEU A 141 -18.10 -13.44 -16.52
C LEU A 141 -18.96 -13.26 -17.77
N PRO A 142 -20.24 -13.65 -17.72
CA PRO A 142 -21.14 -13.54 -18.87
C PRO A 142 -21.45 -12.07 -19.19
N ASP A 143 -21.60 -11.26 -18.15
CA ASP A 143 -21.99 -9.86 -18.27
C ASP A 143 -20.78 -8.92 -18.31
N THR A 144 -21.03 -7.72 -18.83
CA THR A 144 -20.10 -6.61 -18.73
C THR A 144 -20.17 -6.01 -17.34
N ILE A 145 -19.01 -5.67 -16.76
CA ILE A 145 -18.95 -5.11 -15.40
C ILE A 145 -18.28 -3.75 -15.40
N SER A 146 -18.66 -2.89 -14.45
CA SER A 146 -17.93 -1.65 -14.22
C SER A 146 -16.54 -1.93 -13.66
N GLY A 147 -15.59 -1.07 -13.98
CA GLY A 147 -14.23 -1.15 -13.48
C GLY A 147 -13.45 0.14 -13.65
N ILE A 148 -12.16 0.05 -13.40
CA ILE A 148 -11.20 1.14 -13.65
C ILE A 148 -10.00 0.61 -14.45
N ALA A 149 -9.40 1.48 -15.24
CA ALA A 149 -8.19 1.18 -16.00
C ALA A 149 -7.06 2.13 -15.60
N GLN A 150 -5.85 1.58 -15.48
CA GLN A 150 -4.59 2.32 -15.31
C GLN A 150 -3.60 1.87 -16.37
N GLY A 151 -3.45 2.65 -17.44
CA GLY A 151 -2.70 2.22 -18.62
C GLY A 151 -3.29 0.94 -19.21
N GLN A 152 -2.49 -0.14 -19.19
CA GLN A 152 -2.90 -1.48 -19.67
C GLN A 152 -3.49 -2.37 -18.57
N LYS A 153 -3.36 -1.99 -17.29
CA LYS A 153 -3.92 -2.77 -16.18
C LYS A 153 -5.41 -2.44 -16.04
N LEU A 154 -6.23 -3.48 -15.92
CA LEU A 154 -7.68 -3.39 -15.78
C LEU A 154 -8.12 -3.98 -14.45
N TYR A 155 -9.02 -3.28 -13.78
CA TYR A 155 -9.52 -3.69 -12.48
C TYR A 155 -11.05 -3.69 -12.48
N SER A 156 -11.66 -4.83 -12.17
CA SER A 156 -13.11 -4.97 -12.02
C SER A 156 -13.59 -4.34 -10.72
N LEU A 157 -14.79 -3.77 -10.71
CA LEU A 157 -15.46 -3.41 -9.47
C LEU A 157 -15.91 -4.69 -8.75
N TYR A 158 -15.24 -5.04 -7.65
CA TYR A 158 -15.63 -6.17 -6.82
C TYR A 158 -16.78 -5.79 -5.89
N ARG A 159 -16.65 -4.67 -5.17
CA ARG A 159 -17.64 -4.26 -4.17
C ARG A 159 -17.58 -2.76 -3.86
N ARG A 160 -18.73 -2.19 -3.49
CA ARG A 160 -18.82 -0.87 -2.86
C ARG A 160 -19.11 -1.03 -1.37
N GLU A 161 -18.43 -0.23 -0.57
CA GLU A 161 -18.50 -0.22 0.89
C GLU A 161 -18.68 1.21 1.39
N ASN A 162 -19.45 1.39 2.46
CA ASN A 162 -19.58 2.68 3.14
C ASN A 162 -18.80 2.70 4.47
N ASP A 163 -18.30 1.54 4.90
CA ASP A 163 -17.54 1.38 6.13
C ASP A 163 -16.05 1.13 5.83
N ALA A 164 -15.19 1.97 6.38
CA ALA A 164 -13.75 1.90 6.15
C ALA A 164 -13.13 0.65 6.80
N ALA A 165 -13.66 0.17 7.93
CA ALA A 165 -13.12 -1.02 8.60
C ALA A 165 -13.37 -2.29 7.75
N ASN A 166 -14.59 -2.44 7.24
CA ASN A 166 -14.95 -3.49 6.30
C ASN A 166 -14.14 -3.39 5.00
N THR A 167 -13.92 -2.17 4.50
CA THR A 167 -13.07 -1.93 3.33
C THR A 167 -11.66 -2.51 3.53
N PHE A 168 -10.98 -2.18 4.64
CA PHE A 168 -9.68 -2.77 4.97
C PHE A 168 -9.73 -4.29 5.07
N LYS A 169 -10.75 -4.83 5.75
CA LYS A 169 -10.89 -6.26 5.99
C LYS A 169 -11.04 -7.03 4.68
N LEU A 170 -11.84 -6.52 3.76
CA LEU A 170 -12.05 -7.13 2.44
C LEU A 170 -10.81 -7.01 1.57
N ALA A 171 -10.23 -5.80 1.46
CA ALA A 171 -9.02 -5.58 0.67
C ALA A 171 -7.86 -6.45 1.15
N ALA A 172 -7.64 -6.55 2.46
CA ALA A 172 -6.58 -7.38 3.02
C ALA A 172 -6.79 -8.87 2.74
N ARG A 173 -8.03 -9.37 2.82
CA ARG A 173 -8.35 -10.77 2.47
C ARG A 173 -8.08 -11.09 1.00
N LEU A 174 -8.39 -10.16 0.10
CA LEU A 174 -8.10 -10.29 -1.33
C LEU A 174 -6.59 -10.28 -1.58
N CYS A 175 -5.86 -9.31 -1.00
CA CYS A 175 -4.40 -9.25 -1.10
C CYS A 175 -3.71 -10.52 -0.56
N GLN A 176 -4.24 -11.10 0.52
CA GLN A 176 -3.76 -12.37 1.08
C GLN A 176 -3.94 -13.57 0.14
N ARG A 177 -4.98 -13.55 -0.71
CA ARG A 177 -5.20 -14.57 -1.74
C ARG A 177 -4.29 -14.39 -2.96
N GLY A 178 -3.55 -13.28 -3.02
CA GLY A 178 -2.70 -12.91 -4.15
C GLY A 178 -3.34 -11.92 -5.11
N ASP A 179 -4.55 -11.43 -4.82
CA ASP A 179 -5.23 -10.48 -5.70
C ASP A 179 -4.59 -9.08 -5.58
N GLU A 180 -4.19 -8.48 -6.70
CA GLU A 180 -3.86 -7.04 -6.75
C GLU A 180 -5.15 -6.23 -6.58
N VAL A 181 -5.17 -5.30 -5.62
CA VAL A 181 -6.39 -4.57 -5.23
C VAL A 181 -6.21 -3.06 -5.37
N VAL A 182 -7.24 -2.36 -5.86
CA VAL A 182 -7.33 -0.90 -5.78
C VAL A 182 -8.51 -0.51 -4.89
N ILE A 183 -8.25 0.26 -3.83
CA ILE A 183 -9.26 0.93 -3.03
C ILE A 183 -9.44 2.34 -3.60
N VAL A 184 -10.61 2.61 -4.15
CA VAL A 184 -11.00 3.95 -4.60
C VAL A 184 -11.78 4.64 -3.48
N VAL A 185 -11.28 5.75 -3.00
CA VAL A 185 -11.87 6.57 -1.95
C VAL A 185 -12.66 7.71 -2.59
N SER A 186 -13.97 7.70 -2.36
CA SER A 186 -14.88 8.77 -2.75
C SER A 186 -15.34 9.55 -1.51
N SER A 187 -16.05 10.66 -1.71
CA SER A 187 -16.52 11.52 -0.60
C SER A 187 -17.46 10.80 0.38
N ALA A 188 -18.19 9.77 -0.06
CA ALA A 188 -19.22 9.09 0.72
C ALA A 188 -19.08 7.55 0.79
N SER A 189 -18.17 6.96 0.03
CA SER A 189 -18.02 5.51 -0.07
C SER A 189 -16.64 5.10 -0.57
N TYR A 190 -16.39 3.80 -0.51
CA TYR A 190 -15.19 3.13 -0.99
C TYR A 190 -15.60 2.12 -2.07
N ALA A 191 -14.82 2.04 -3.14
CA ALA A 191 -14.90 0.93 -4.08
C ALA A 191 -13.65 0.08 -3.96
N ILE A 192 -13.83 -1.24 -3.92
CA ILE A 192 -12.76 -2.21 -3.98
C ILE A 192 -12.77 -2.77 -5.40
N CYS A 193 -11.66 -2.62 -6.09
CA CYS A 193 -11.44 -3.15 -7.43
C CYS A 193 -10.33 -4.20 -7.41
N ILE A 194 -10.46 -5.25 -8.23
CA ILE A 194 -9.51 -6.37 -8.30
C ILE A 194 -8.91 -6.42 -9.70
N SER A 195 -7.62 -6.69 -9.82
CA SER A 195 -6.97 -6.86 -11.12
C SER A 195 -7.56 -8.03 -11.89
N GLU A 196 -7.84 -7.82 -13.17
CA GLU A 196 -8.42 -8.84 -14.07
C GLU A 196 -7.47 -9.09 -15.26
N PRO A 197 -6.51 -10.03 -15.12
CA PRO A 197 -5.67 -10.44 -16.23
C PRO A 197 -6.54 -11.01 -17.37
N GLY A 198 -6.44 -10.41 -18.56
CA GLY A 198 -7.21 -10.85 -19.74
C GLY A 198 -8.58 -10.19 -19.88
N ALA A 199 -8.97 -9.28 -18.99
CA ALA A 199 -10.11 -8.41 -19.26
C ALA A 199 -9.86 -7.52 -20.47
N THR A 200 -10.94 -7.05 -21.10
CA THR A 200 -10.89 -6.07 -22.19
C THR A 200 -11.89 -4.94 -21.92
N ILE A 201 -11.56 -3.74 -22.38
CA ILE A 201 -12.48 -2.59 -22.29
C ILE A 201 -13.51 -2.72 -23.40
N ILE A 202 -14.79 -2.57 -23.03
CA ILE A 202 -15.90 -2.44 -23.99
C ILE A 202 -16.22 -0.96 -24.18
N ALA A 203 -16.41 -0.57 -25.44
CA ALA A 203 -16.83 0.76 -25.85
C ALA A 203 -18.35 0.97 -25.70
#